data_AF-A0A3E1KCX7-F1
#
_entry.id   AF-A0A3E1KCX7-F1
#
_cell.length_a   1.000
_cell.length_b   1.000
_cell.length_c   1.000
_cell.angle_alpha   90.00
_cell.angle_beta   90.00
_cell.angle_gamma   90.00
#
_symmetry.space_group_name_H-M   'P 1'
#
loop_
_entity.id
_entity.type
_entity.pdbx_description
1 polymer ?
#
loop_
_entity_poly.entity_id
_entity_poly.type
_entity_poly.pdbx_seq_one_letter_code
_entity_poly.pdbx_strand_id
1 'polypeptide(L)'
;MRTVFFRLALASCLLTALPVVISAAAAAEPTRVPPEARWTAISSEVEARIESLLETSLSDAGKVSSRIDELRVDPGLSPAERDAVLYGYLQRLRRLPPGTLPSFILDRLSAMPPLAVTGHEEGPHHPVPLFNVAAAARGLANEWDWREGFEQVTRSADTAALAGALATAPADGARYRGMVAALEQLPRYRLDELALQCASTPIGCGPGRVEIELARGNVGWLETWIASAQAPELAAQLPGLRRQLAREAADALMLVAMQHPDKSIAALAMSDLTDHLPKSPQIRREWGAHLVGLLDDPALGGAAALQLARMDNEDWLQAAASRPLGETGRRRLELLAELESALESGRPDPEDAP
;
A
#
# COMPACT_ATOMS: atom_id res chain seq x y z
N MET A 1 25.62 45.25 30.48
CA MET A 1 24.25 45.79 30.38
C MET A 1 23.71 45.54 28.97
N ARG A 2 22.98 44.43 28.78
CA ARG A 2 21.97 44.21 27.72
C ARG A 2 21.57 42.73 27.76
N THR A 3 20.51 42.49 28.52
CA THR A 3 19.85 41.21 28.74
C THR A 3 18.56 41.18 27.91
N VAL A 4 18.33 40.04 27.27
CA VAL A 4 17.03 39.35 27.13
C VAL A 4 15.89 40.09 26.40
N PHE A 5 15.68 39.71 25.14
CA PHE A 5 14.39 39.79 24.43
C PHE A 5 14.28 38.57 23.52
N PHE A 6 13.40 37.61 23.84
CA PHE A 6 12.64 36.76 22.90
C PHE A 6 11.92 35.62 23.64
N ARG A 7 10.84 35.94 24.36
CA ARG A 7 9.79 34.98 24.77
C ARG A 7 8.49 35.76 25.02
N LEU A 8 7.61 35.85 24.01
CA LEU A 8 6.18 36.19 24.16
C LEU A 8 5.50 36.17 22.78
N ALA A 9 4.97 35.02 22.39
CA ALA A 9 3.97 34.89 21.33
C ALA A 9 3.12 33.64 21.62
N LEU A 10 2.37 33.71 22.72
CA LEU A 10 1.44 32.66 23.15
C LEU A 10 0.26 33.33 23.87
N ALA A 11 -0.55 34.09 23.12
CA ALA A 11 -1.84 34.63 23.56
C ALA A 11 -2.57 35.31 22.39
N SER A 12 -3.39 34.56 21.64
CA SER A 12 -4.63 35.08 21.00
C SER A 12 -5.28 34.02 20.12
N CYS A 13 -6.09 33.16 20.73
CA CYS A 13 -7.28 32.60 20.09
C CYS A 13 -8.39 32.62 21.13
N LEU A 14 -9.14 33.72 21.14
CA LEU A 14 -10.42 33.86 21.82
C LEU A 14 -11.38 32.76 21.33
N LEU A 15 -11.75 31.85 22.23
CA LEU A 15 -12.90 30.96 22.08
C LEU A 15 -14.12 31.65 22.70
N THR A 16 -15.06 32.08 21.85
CA THR A 16 -16.39 32.53 22.26
C THR A 16 -17.24 31.32 22.62
N ALA A 17 -17.55 31.17 23.91
CA ALA A 17 -18.47 30.16 24.42
C ALA A 17 -19.93 30.55 24.09
N LEU A 18 -20.60 29.72 23.28
CA LEU A 18 -22.05 29.69 23.12
C LEU A 18 -22.62 28.56 23.99
N PRO A 19 -23.70 28.77 24.76
CA PRO A 19 -24.36 27.68 25.45
C PRO A 19 -25.21 26.88 24.45
N VAL A 20 -24.75 25.69 24.09
CA VAL A 20 -25.57 24.69 23.40
C VAL A 20 -26.49 24.05 24.43
N VAL A 21 -27.79 24.30 24.33
CA VAL A 21 -28.82 23.57 25.05
C VAL A 21 -28.94 22.19 24.41
N ILE A 22 -28.29 21.18 24.99
CA ILE A 22 -28.44 19.78 24.59
C ILE A 22 -29.71 19.25 25.26
N SER A 23 -30.78 19.15 24.47
CA SER A 23 -31.98 18.42 24.86
C SER A 23 -31.69 16.92 24.81
N ALA A 24 -31.54 16.29 25.98
CA ALA A 24 -31.34 14.86 26.12
C ALA A 24 -32.66 14.11 25.89
N ALA A 25 -33.03 13.94 24.62
CA ALA A 25 -33.94 12.88 24.23
C ALA A 25 -33.12 11.60 24.14
N ALA A 26 -33.33 10.66 25.07
CA ALA A 26 -32.78 9.32 25.00
C ALA A 26 -33.38 8.59 23.79
N ALA A 27 -32.78 8.80 22.61
CA ALA A 27 -33.02 7.98 21.45
C ALA A 27 -32.44 6.61 21.76
N ALA A 28 -33.30 5.59 21.80
CA ALA A 28 -32.89 4.20 21.89
C ALA A 28 -31.74 3.95 20.91
N GLU A 29 -30.65 3.33 21.39
CA GLU A 29 -29.54 2.95 20.53
C GLU A 29 -30.11 2.14 19.35
N PRO A 30 -29.94 2.61 18.10
CA PRO A 30 -30.38 1.84 16.95
C PRO A 30 -29.60 0.53 16.97
N THR A 31 -30.30 -0.57 17.27
CA THR A 31 -29.74 -1.93 17.26
C THR A 31 -29.00 -2.13 15.94
N ARG A 32 -27.66 -2.15 16.03
CA ARG A 32 -26.77 -2.25 14.87
C ARG A 32 -26.93 -3.63 14.26
N VAL A 33 -27.72 -3.74 13.19
CA VAL A 33 -27.81 -4.97 12.41
C VAL A 33 -26.47 -5.16 11.69
N PRO A 34 -25.74 -6.28 11.93
CA PRO A 34 -24.46 -6.54 11.28
C PRO A 34 -24.64 -6.58 9.76
N PRO A 35 -23.62 -6.19 8.96
CA PRO A 35 -23.74 -6.09 7.51
C PRO A 35 -24.25 -7.39 6.88
N GLU A 36 -23.86 -8.55 7.41
CA GLU A 36 -24.29 -9.88 6.95
C GLU A 36 -25.79 -10.13 7.15
N ALA A 37 -26.38 -9.66 8.25
CA ALA A 37 -27.82 -9.75 8.48
C ALA A 37 -28.65 -8.81 7.58
N ARG A 38 -28.00 -7.86 6.90
CA ARG A 38 -28.65 -6.99 5.90
C ARG A 38 -28.78 -7.67 4.54
N TRP A 39 -27.95 -8.68 4.24
CA TRP A 39 -28.03 -9.49 3.01
C TRP A 39 -29.12 -10.56 3.08
N THR A 40 -29.46 -11.06 4.26
CA THR A 40 -30.45 -12.14 4.44
C THR A 40 -31.90 -11.72 4.16
N ALA A 41 -32.15 -10.44 3.92
CA ALA A 41 -33.47 -9.90 3.58
C ALA A 41 -33.53 -9.29 2.18
N ILE A 42 -32.64 -9.69 1.26
CA ILE A 42 -32.80 -9.31 -0.15
C ILE A 42 -34.13 -9.87 -0.64
N SER A 43 -35.03 -8.96 -1.02
CA SER A 43 -36.32 -9.33 -1.57
C SER A 43 -36.13 -10.10 -2.87
N SER A 44 -37.05 -11.02 -3.18
CA SER A 44 -37.08 -11.71 -4.48
C SER A 44 -37.12 -10.73 -5.66
N GLU A 45 -37.65 -9.52 -5.42
CA GLU A 45 -37.65 -8.45 -6.41
C GLU A 45 -36.25 -7.91 -6.70
N VAL A 46 -35.41 -7.64 -5.69
CA VAL A 46 -34.02 -7.22 -5.90
C VAL A 46 -33.23 -8.27 -6.69
N GLU A 47 -33.34 -9.56 -6.36
CA GLU A 47 -32.69 -10.63 -7.13
C GLU A 47 -33.19 -10.67 -8.59
N ALA A 48 -34.50 -10.54 -8.82
CA ALA A 48 -35.05 -10.51 -10.18
C ALA A 48 -34.49 -9.32 -10.99
N ARG A 49 -34.26 -8.17 -10.37
CA ARG A 49 -33.65 -7.00 -11.02
C ARG A 49 -32.16 -7.19 -11.29
N ILE A 50 -31.43 -7.87 -10.39
CA ILE A 50 -30.02 -8.24 -10.61
C ILE A 50 -29.91 -9.13 -11.86
N GLU A 51 -30.70 -10.20 -11.93
CA GLU A 51 -30.67 -11.12 -13.07
C GLU A 51 -31.11 -10.43 -14.37
N SER A 52 -32.15 -9.59 -14.33
CA SER A 52 -32.57 -8.81 -15.51
C SER A 52 -31.48 -7.87 -16.04
N LEU A 53 -30.72 -7.21 -15.15
CA LEU A 53 -29.57 -6.41 -15.55
C LEU A 53 -28.46 -7.27 -16.16
N LEU A 54 -28.17 -8.43 -15.56
CA LEU A 54 -27.15 -9.36 -16.05
C LEU A 54 -27.51 -9.88 -17.45
N GLU A 55 -28.75 -10.32 -17.66
CA GLU A 55 -29.25 -10.75 -18.96
C GLU A 55 -29.16 -9.64 -20.02
N THR A 56 -29.53 -8.40 -19.66
CA THR A 56 -29.39 -7.24 -20.54
C THR A 56 -27.92 -7.03 -20.92
N SER A 57 -27.02 -7.21 -19.98
CA SER A 57 -25.57 -7.00 -20.18
C SER A 57 -24.95 -7.99 -21.13
N LEU A 58 -25.39 -9.25 -21.06
CA LEU A 58 -24.93 -10.33 -21.91
C LEU A 58 -25.54 -10.28 -23.31
N SER A 59 -26.72 -9.68 -23.46
CA SER A 59 -27.43 -9.61 -24.74
C SER A 59 -27.16 -8.32 -25.52
N ASP A 60 -27.12 -7.17 -24.84
CA ASP A 60 -26.96 -5.84 -25.44
C ASP A 60 -26.34 -4.86 -24.43
N ALA A 61 -25.01 -4.83 -24.41
CA ALA A 61 -24.25 -3.95 -23.53
C ALA A 61 -24.59 -2.45 -23.71
N GLY A 62 -25.08 -2.04 -24.88
CA GLY A 62 -25.50 -0.66 -25.15
C GLY A 62 -26.74 -0.25 -24.35
N LYS A 63 -27.62 -1.20 -24.01
CA LYS A 63 -28.84 -0.95 -23.21
C LYS A 63 -28.59 -0.91 -21.70
N VAL A 64 -27.47 -1.45 -21.24
CA VAL A 64 -27.16 -1.54 -19.79
C VAL A 64 -27.13 -0.16 -19.15
N SER A 65 -26.56 0.84 -19.82
CA SER A 65 -26.50 2.20 -19.26
C SER A 65 -27.91 2.77 -19.04
N SER A 66 -28.83 2.58 -19.99
CA SER A 66 -30.22 3.02 -19.85
C SER A 66 -30.94 2.29 -18.72
N ARG A 67 -30.70 0.97 -18.58
CA ARG A 67 -31.28 0.19 -17.48
C ARG A 67 -30.75 0.61 -16.11
N ILE A 68 -29.47 0.93 -15.99
CA ILE A 68 -28.91 1.50 -14.77
C ILE A 68 -29.63 2.81 -14.43
N ASP A 69 -29.87 3.68 -15.41
CA ASP A 69 -30.55 4.96 -15.20
C ASP A 69 -32.01 4.81 -14.79
N GLU A 70 -32.74 3.89 -15.43
CA GLU A 70 -34.11 3.53 -15.05
C GLU A 70 -34.15 3.01 -13.61
N LEU A 71 -33.24 2.09 -13.25
CA LEU A 71 -33.17 1.52 -11.91
C LEU A 71 -32.92 2.59 -10.83
N ARG A 72 -32.09 3.60 -11.12
CA ARG A 72 -31.78 4.67 -10.15
C ARG A 72 -32.99 5.49 -9.73
N VAL A 73 -33.99 5.60 -10.59
CA VAL A 73 -35.20 6.37 -10.34
C VAL A 73 -36.44 5.49 -10.14
N ASP A 74 -36.31 4.16 -10.13
CA ASP A 74 -37.42 3.22 -10.04
C ASP A 74 -38.20 3.39 -8.72
N PRO A 75 -39.43 3.94 -8.75
CA PRO A 75 -40.21 4.20 -7.55
C PRO A 75 -40.65 2.91 -6.84
N GLY A 76 -40.58 1.75 -7.50
CA GLY A 76 -40.87 0.44 -6.90
C GLY A 76 -39.81 -0.04 -5.91
N LEU A 77 -38.61 0.55 -5.94
CA LEU A 77 -37.51 0.19 -5.05
C LEU A 77 -37.13 1.36 -4.13
N SER A 78 -36.82 1.04 -2.87
CA SER A 78 -36.20 2.01 -1.95
C SER A 78 -34.76 2.36 -2.40
N PRO A 79 -34.21 3.51 -1.96
CA PRO A 79 -32.82 3.87 -2.25
C PRO A 79 -31.80 2.77 -1.90
N ALA A 80 -32.01 2.08 -0.78
CA ALA A 80 -31.15 0.97 -0.35
C ALA A 80 -31.25 -0.23 -1.28
N GLU A 81 -32.45 -0.60 -1.73
CA GLU A 81 -32.65 -1.71 -2.68
C GLU A 81 -32.06 -1.41 -4.05
N ARG A 82 -32.15 -0.16 -4.55
CA ARG A 82 -31.52 0.24 -5.82
C ARG A 82 -30.00 0.08 -5.78
N ASP A 83 -29.36 0.55 -4.71
CA ASP A 83 -27.92 0.35 -4.52
C ASP A 83 -27.58 -1.15 -4.33
N ALA A 84 -28.43 -1.91 -3.64
CA ALA A 84 -28.26 -3.36 -3.47
C ALA A 84 -28.32 -4.12 -4.80
N VAL A 85 -29.25 -3.77 -5.70
CA VAL A 85 -29.33 -4.35 -7.05
C VAL A 85 -28.03 -4.09 -7.82
N LEU A 86 -27.54 -2.86 -7.83
CA LEU A 86 -26.30 -2.50 -8.56
C LEU A 86 -25.07 -3.19 -7.96
N TYR A 87 -24.98 -3.27 -6.63
CA TYR A 87 -23.89 -3.97 -5.97
C TYR A 87 -23.95 -5.48 -6.25
N GLY A 88 -25.13 -6.11 -6.13
CA GLY A 88 -25.32 -7.52 -6.43
C GLY A 88 -24.98 -7.86 -7.88
N TYR A 89 -25.40 -7.00 -8.81
CA TYR A 89 -25.00 -7.07 -10.22
C TYR A 89 -23.47 -7.05 -10.39
N LEU A 90 -22.75 -6.11 -9.76
CA LEU A 90 -21.28 -6.09 -9.77
C LEU A 90 -20.66 -7.37 -9.22
N GLN A 91 -21.21 -7.95 -8.15
CA GLN A 91 -20.72 -9.23 -7.61
C GLN A 91 -20.91 -10.39 -8.58
N ARG A 92 -22.00 -10.42 -9.36
CA ARG A 92 -22.19 -11.45 -10.40
C ARG A 92 -21.21 -11.26 -11.56
N LEU A 93 -20.95 -10.02 -11.96
CA LEU A 93 -19.98 -9.70 -13.03
C LEU A 93 -18.55 -10.16 -12.71
N ARG A 94 -18.14 -10.20 -11.44
CA ARG A 94 -16.80 -10.70 -11.04
C ARG A 94 -16.51 -12.13 -11.52
N ARG A 95 -17.56 -12.93 -11.72
CA ARG A 95 -17.46 -14.31 -12.20
C ARG A 95 -17.29 -14.42 -13.72
N LEU A 96 -17.51 -13.33 -14.44
CA LEU A 96 -17.37 -13.29 -15.90
C LEU A 96 -15.93 -12.95 -16.30
N PRO A 97 -15.51 -13.33 -17.52
CA PRO A 97 -14.23 -12.93 -18.07
C PRO A 97 -14.10 -11.39 -18.19
N PRO A 98 -12.87 -10.85 -18.10
CA PRO A 98 -12.60 -9.46 -18.47
C PRO A 98 -13.12 -9.13 -19.87
N GLY A 99 -13.52 -7.88 -20.09
CA GLY A 99 -14.05 -7.42 -21.39
C GLY A 99 -15.48 -7.86 -21.71
N THR A 100 -16.15 -8.63 -20.84
CA THR A 100 -17.57 -8.99 -21.03
C THR A 100 -18.47 -7.74 -21.05
N LEU A 101 -18.06 -6.67 -20.35
CA LEU A 101 -18.71 -5.37 -20.41
C LEU A 101 -17.77 -4.30 -20.96
N PRO A 102 -18.29 -3.34 -21.72
CA PRO A 102 -17.55 -2.13 -22.06
C PRO A 102 -17.11 -1.37 -20.80
N SER A 103 -15.89 -0.84 -20.80
CA SER A 103 -15.30 -0.11 -19.65
C SER A 103 -16.14 1.08 -19.20
N PHE A 104 -16.81 1.78 -20.13
CA PHE A 104 -17.63 2.95 -19.81
C PHE A 104 -18.80 2.64 -18.83
N ILE A 105 -19.26 1.38 -18.77
CA ILE A 105 -20.27 0.96 -17.80
C ILE A 105 -19.68 0.92 -16.39
N LEU A 106 -18.46 0.38 -16.23
CA LEU A 106 -17.75 0.39 -14.95
C LEU A 106 -17.37 1.81 -14.54
N ASP A 107 -16.93 2.64 -15.48
CA ASP A 107 -16.64 4.05 -15.24
C ASP A 107 -17.88 4.77 -14.71
N ARG A 108 -19.04 4.56 -15.35
CA ARG A 108 -20.33 5.10 -14.89
C ARG A 108 -20.65 4.67 -13.46
N LEU A 109 -20.61 3.37 -13.18
CA LEU A 109 -20.89 2.82 -11.84
C LEU A 109 -19.91 3.35 -10.78
N SER A 110 -18.63 3.53 -11.14
CA SER A 110 -17.58 4.03 -10.25
C SER A 110 -17.78 5.49 -9.84
N ALA A 111 -18.50 6.27 -10.65
CA ALA A 111 -18.83 7.68 -10.41
C ALA A 111 -20.19 7.87 -9.72
N MET A 112 -20.93 6.78 -9.43
CA MET A 112 -22.25 6.90 -8.82
C MET A 112 -22.17 7.30 -7.34
N PRO A 113 -22.89 8.36 -6.93
CA PRO A 113 -23.04 8.67 -5.50
C PRO A 113 -23.93 7.61 -4.83
N PRO A 114 -23.69 7.29 -3.55
CA PRO A 114 -24.54 6.39 -2.80
C PRO A 114 -25.95 6.98 -2.64
N LEU A 115 -26.98 6.15 -2.83
CA LEU A 115 -28.38 6.53 -2.58
C LEU A 115 -28.80 6.24 -1.13
N ALA A 116 -28.20 5.21 -0.51
CA ALA A 116 -28.40 4.88 0.89
C ALA A 116 -27.10 4.96 1.70
N VAL A 117 -27.16 5.69 2.83
CA VAL A 117 -26.05 5.86 3.77
C VAL A 117 -26.47 5.51 5.20
N THR A 118 -25.51 5.13 6.03
CA THR A 118 -25.67 4.89 7.46
C THR A 118 -24.58 5.63 8.24
N GLY A 119 -24.76 5.86 9.54
CA GLY A 119 -23.74 6.54 10.36
C GLY A 119 -22.54 5.63 10.65
N HIS A 120 -21.32 6.20 10.65
CA HIS A 120 -20.10 5.52 11.09
C HIS A 120 -20.02 5.42 12.61
N GLU A 121 -19.14 4.55 13.11
CA GLU A 121 -18.90 4.38 14.55
C GLU A 121 -18.27 5.59 15.22
N GLU A 122 -17.51 6.37 14.48
CA GLU A 122 -16.90 7.63 14.94
C GLU A 122 -17.93 8.77 15.11
N GLY A 123 -19.16 8.59 14.61
CA GLY A 123 -20.27 9.51 14.85
C GLY A 123 -21.20 9.73 13.64
N PRO A 124 -22.35 10.41 13.87
CA PRO A 124 -23.37 10.62 12.85
C PRO A 124 -22.94 11.55 11.70
N HIS A 125 -21.84 12.31 11.87
CA HIS A 125 -21.30 13.22 10.86
C HIS A 125 -20.41 12.52 9.82
N HIS A 126 -20.19 11.22 9.98
CA HIS A 126 -19.40 10.40 9.06
C HIS A 126 -20.34 9.39 8.38
N PRO A 127 -21.09 9.79 7.33
CA PRO A 127 -21.95 8.85 6.63
C PRO A 127 -21.10 7.86 5.81
N VAL A 128 -21.45 6.57 5.90
CA VAL A 128 -20.87 5.51 5.07
C VAL A 128 -21.94 4.90 4.16
N PRO A 129 -21.62 4.58 2.89
CA PRO A 129 -22.57 3.91 1.99
C PRO A 129 -23.04 2.58 2.57
N LEU A 130 -24.34 2.31 2.48
CA LEU A 130 -24.87 1.00 2.85
C LEU A 130 -24.39 -0.08 1.86
N PHE A 131 -24.39 0.24 0.57
CA PHE A 131 -23.80 -0.57 -0.49
C PHE A 131 -22.87 0.32 -1.33
N ASN A 132 -21.56 0.11 -1.23
CA ASN A 132 -20.59 0.97 -1.90
C ASN A 132 -20.39 0.56 -3.38
N VAL A 133 -21.39 0.86 -4.21
CA VAL A 133 -21.41 0.55 -5.66
C VAL A 133 -20.17 1.11 -6.36
N ALA A 134 -19.80 2.36 -6.05
CA ALA A 134 -18.65 3.03 -6.64
C ALA A 134 -17.33 2.30 -6.35
N ALA A 135 -17.07 1.92 -5.10
CA ALA A 135 -15.87 1.16 -4.75
C ALA A 135 -15.88 -0.25 -5.33
N ALA A 136 -17.05 -0.92 -5.34
CA ALA A 136 -17.19 -2.25 -5.95
C ALA A 136 -16.89 -2.23 -7.46
N ALA A 137 -17.33 -1.19 -8.17
CA ALA A 137 -17.04 -1.02 -9.60
C ALA A 137 -15.55 -0.80 -9.87
N ARG A 138 -14.88 0.08 -9.09
CA ARG A 138 -13.41 0.26 -9.18
C ARG A 138 -12.66 -1.03 -8.84
N GLY A 139 -13.12 -1.76 -7.83
CA GLY A 139 -12.55 -3.05 -7.45
C GLY A 139 -12.66 -4.09 -8.58
N LEU A 140 -13.83 -4.18 -9.22
CA LEU A 140 -14.06 -5.06 -10.37
C LEU A 140 -13.19 -4.67 -11.57
N ALA A 141 -13.09 -3.38 -11.90
CA ALA A 141 -12.20 -2.90 -12.97
C ALA A 141 -10.74 -3.30 -12.72
N ASN A 142 -10.23 -3.05 -11.51
CA ASN A 142 -8.88 -3.46 -11.11
C ASN A 142 -8.68 -4.99 -11.17
N GLU A 143 -9.68 -5.77 -10.75
CA GLU A 143 -9.64 -7.24 -10.82
C GLU A 143 -9.57 -7.74 -12.26
N TRP A 144 -10.33 -7.13 -13.17
CA TRP A 144 -10.29 -7.44 -14.59
C TRP A 144 -8.97 -7.04 -15.24
N ASP A 145 -8.48 -5.82 -14.98
CA ASP A 145 -7.16 -5.37 -15.46
C ASP A 145 -6.05 -6.32 -15.02
N TRP A 146 -6.06 -6.74 -13.75
CA TRP A 146 -5.12 -7.73 -13.22
C TRP A 146 -5.21 -9.07 -13.97
N ARG A 147 -6.43 -9.60 -14.17
CA ARG A 147 -6.64 -10.85 -14.93
C ARG A 147 -6.15 -10.71 -16.38
N GLU A 148 -6.41 -9.58 -17.05
CA GLU A 148 -5.91 -9.33 -18.40
C GLU A 148 -4.39 -9.33 -18.46
N GLY A 149 -3.72 -8.65 -17.53
CA GLY A 149 -2.26 -8.65 -17.45
C GLY A 149 -1.69 -10.04 -17.22
N PHE A 150 -2.33 -10.81 -16.34
CA PHE A 150 -1.95 -12.18 -16.05
C PHE A 150 -2.12 -13.11 -17.28
N GLU A 151 -3.28 -13.03 -17.94
CA GLU A 151 -3.56 -13.81 -19.16
C GLU A 151 -2.65 -13.41 -20.32
N GLN A 152 -2.34 -12.13 -20.46
CA GLN A 152 -1.43 -11.63 -21.49
C GLN A 152 -0.07 -12.34 -21.39
N VAL A 153 0.52 -12.40 -20.20
CA VAL A 153 1.83 -13.06 -19.97
C VAL A 153 1.75 -14.58 -20.13
N THR A 154 0.72 -15.23 -19.59
CA THR A 154 0.61 -16.70 -19.62
C THR A 154 0.22 -17.26 -20.99
N ARG A 155 -0.50 -16.49 -21.83
CA ARG A 155 -1.00 -16.97 -23.13
C ARG A 155 -0.23 -16.45 -24.34
N SER A 156 0.43 -15.29 -24.26
CA SER A 156 1.11 -14.73 -25.43
C SER A 156 2.31 -15.58 -25.83
N ALA A 157 2.40 -16.02 -27.08
CA ALA A 157 3.60 -16.66 -27.60
C ALA A 157 4.71 -15.63 -27.93
N ASP A 158 4.34 -14.39 -28.23
CA ASP A 158 5.23 -13.31 -28.66
C ASP A 158 5.92 -12.64 -27.46
N THR A 159 7.17 -13.02 -27.21
CA THR A 159 8.00 -12.47 -26.14
C THR A 159 8.40 -11.02 -26.37
N ALA A 160 8.51 -10.57 -27.63
CA ALA A 160 8.87 -9.19 -27.94
C ALA A 160 7.71 -8.25 -27.61
N ALA A 161 6.48 -8.63 -27.99
CA ALA A 161 5.27 -7.91 -27.60
C ALA A 161 5.09 -7.88 -26.07
N LEU A 162 5.37 -8.98 -25.38
CA LEU A 162 5.33 -9.03 -23.92
C LEU A 162 6.36 -8.12 -23.26
N ALA A 163 7.60 -8.11 -23.75
CA ALA A 163 8.65 -7.21 -23.27
C ALA A 163 8.23 -5.74 -23.42
N GLY A 164 7.66 -5.37 -24.57
CA GLY A 164 7.14 -4.03 -24.82
C GLY A 164 5.95 -3.66 -23.91
N ALA A 165 5.05 -4.61 -23.63
CA ALA A 165 3.95 -4.42 -22.70
C ALA A 165 4.45 -4.20 -21.26
N LEU A 166 5.43 -4.99 -20.80
CA LEU A 166 6.03 -4.81 -19.45
C LEU A 166 6.75 -3.47 -19.33
N ALA A 167 7.40 -3.00 -20.41
CA ALA A 167 8.10 -1.72 -20.43
C ALA A 167 7.18 -0.50 -20.35
N THR A 168 5.92 -0.65 -20.81
CA THR A 168 4.99 0.49 -20.97
C THR A 168 3.84 0.47 -19.98
N ALA A 169 3.56 -0.66 -19.34
CA ALA A 169 2.53 -0.77 -18.31
C ALA A 169 2.94 0.04 -17.05
N PRO A 170 2.05 0.88 -16.49
CA PRO A 170 2.31 1.59 -15.24
C PRO A 170 2.60 0.61 -14.10
N ALA A 171 3.74 0.76 -13.43
CA ALA A 171 4.21 -0.19 -12.41
C ALA A 171 3.26 -0.33 -11.19
N ASP A 172 2.46 0.70 -10.93
CA ASP A 172 1.44 0.76 -9.88
C ASP A 172 0.04 0.31 -10.35
N GLY A 173 -0.12 -0.01 -11.64
CA GLY A 173 -1.37 -0.46 -12.24
C GLY A 173 -1.74 -1.90 -11.88
N ALA A 174 -3.05 -2.19 -11.82
CA ALA A 174 -3.54 -3.55 -11.56
C ALA A 174 -3.11 -4.54 -12.66
N ARG A 175 -3.12 -4.09 -13.91
CA ARG A 175 -2.63 -4.86 -15.06
C ARG A 175 -1.17 -5.27 -14.91
N TYR A 176 -0.27 -4.35 -14.57
CA TYR A 176 1.15 -4.65 -14.35
C TYR A 176 1.33 -5.68 -13.22
N ARG A 177 0.62 -5.52 -12.09
CA ARG A 177 0.64 -6.52 -11.01
C ARG A 177 0.18 -7.91 -11.47
N GLY A 178 -0.79 -7.97 -12.39
CA GLY A 178 -1.22 -9.22 -13.03
C GLY A 178 -0.12 -9.84 -13.87
N MET A 179 0.55 -9.02 -14.69
CA MET A 179 1.69 -9.45 -15.49
C MET A 179 2.83 -10.00 -14.63
N VAL A 180 3.20 -9.30 -13.56
CA VAL A 180 4.25 -9.73 -12.62
C VAL A 180 3.89 -11.06 -11.95
N ALA A 181 2.67 -11.20 -11.44
CA ALA A 181 2.21 -12.45 -10.83
C ALA A 181 2.24 -13.65 -11.82
N ALA A 182 2.02 -13.40 -13.11
CA ALA A 182 2.13 -14.43 -14.14
C ALA A 182 3.57 -14.84 -14.47
N LEU A 183 4.58 -13.98 -14.23
CA LEU A 183 5.99 -14.32 -14.46
C LEU A 183 6.42 -15.51 -13.59
N GLU A 184 5.93 -15.60 -12.36
CA GLU A 184 6.22 -16.70 -11.43
C GLU A 184 5.72 -18.07 -11.95
N GLN A 185 4.75 -18.07 -12.87
CA GLN A 185 4.19 -19.29 -13.46
C GLN A 185 4.81 -19.66 -14.80
N LEU A 186 5.67 -18.80 -15.36
CA LEU A 186 6.33 -19.10 -16.62
C LEU A 186 7.44 -20.14 -16.39
N PRO A 187 7.60 -21.09 -17.33
CA PRO A 187 8.73 -22.00 -17.30
C PRO A 187 10.04 -21.23 -17.53
N ARG A 188 11.15 -21.74 -16.97
CA ARG A 188 12.44 -21.04 -16.98
C ARG A 188 12.90 -20.58 -18.37
N TYR A 189 12.73 -21.42 -19.40
CA TYR A 189 13.14 -21.06 -20.76
C TYR A 189 12.41 -19.81 -21.30
N ARG A 190 11.13 -19.60 -20.93
CA ARG A 190 10.36 -18.41 -21.31
C ARG A 190 10.85 -17.15 -20.60
N LEU A 191 11.21 -17.29 -19.32
CA LEU A 191 11.81 -16.19 -18.57
C LEU A 191 13.18 -15.81 -19.13
N ASP A 192 13.97 -16.79 -19.55
CA ASP A 192 15.27 -16.55 -20.20
C ASP A 192 15.10 -15.85 -21.57
N GLU A 193 14.10 -16.24 -22.37
CA GLU A 193 13.73 -15.56 -23.62
C GLU A 193 13.29 -14.11 -23.37
N LEU A 194 12.37 -13.89 -22.42
CA LEU A 194 11.93 -12.53 -22.04
C LEU A 194 13.09 -11.68 -21.55
N ALA A 195 13.97 -12.25 -20.75
CA ALA A 195 15.18 -11.58 -20.30
C ALA A 195 16.07 -11.18 -21.49
N LEU A 196 16.30 -12.07 -22.45
CA LEU A 196 17.08 -11.74 -23.64
C LEU A 196 16.43 -10.61 -24.44
N GLN A 197 15.10 -10.65 -24.62
CA GLN A 197 14.36 -9.61 -25.33
C GLN A 197 14.53 -8.25 -24.63
N CYS A 198 14.33 -8.20 -23.31
CA CYS A 198 14.51 -6.97 -22.51
C CYS A 198 15.93 -6.39 -22.58
N ALA A 199 16.95 -7.23 -22.73
CA ALA A 199 18.34 -6.77 -22.88
C ALA A 199 18.64 -6.23 -24.29
N SER A 200 17.86 -6.66 -25.30
CA SER A 200 18.07 -6.30 -26.69
C SER A 200 17.32 -5.05 -27.17
N THR A 201 16.33 -4.57 -26.41
CA THR A 201 15.53 -3.40 -26.77
C THR A 201 16.20 -2.09 -26.31
N PRO A 202 16.21 -1.02 -27.12
CA PRO A 202 16.82 0.27 -26.73
C PRO A 202 16.22 0.91 -25.48
N ILE A 203 14.92 0.67 -25.24
CA ILE A 203 14.17 1.18 -24.09
C ILE A 203 14.32 0.25 -22.88
N GLY A 204 14.80 -0.98 -23.09
CA GLY A 204 14.75 -2.05 -22.09
C GLY A 204 13.32 -2.43 -21.73
N CYS A 205 13.16 -3.19 -20.64
CA CYS A 205 11.85 -3.47 -20.02
C CYS A 205 11.55 -2.56 -18.83
N GLY A 206 12.38 -1.53 -18.61
CA GLY A 206 12.32 -0.69 -17.40
C GLY A 206 12.19 -1.54 -16.12
N PRO A 207 11.22 -1.25 -15.24
CA PRO A 207 11.02 -2.02 -14.01
C PRO A 207 10.66 -3.49 -14.26
N GLY A 208 10.06 -3.81 -15.41
CA GLY A 208 9.71 -5.18 -15.78
C GLY A 208 10.93 -6.11 -15.89
N ARG A 209 12.14 -5.56 -16.12
CA ARG A 209 13.36 -6.36 -16.09
C ARG A 209 13.65 -6.92 -14.70
N VAL A 210 13.48 -6.10 -13.65
CA VAL A 210 13.74 -6.52 -12.26
C VAL A 210 12.80 -7.67 -11.89
N GLU A 211 11.52 -7.56 -12.24
CA GLU A 211 10.51 -8.59 -11.99
C GLU A 211 10.80 -9.90 -12.73
N ILE A 212 11.29 -9.83 -13.97
CA ILE A 212 11.73 -11.02 -14.71
C ILE A 212 12.92 -11.69 -14.00
N GLU A 213 13.91 -10.91 -13.56
CA GLU A 213 15.11 -11.46 -12.90
C GLU A 213 14.80 -12.01 -11.51
N LEU A 214 13.83 -11.42 -10.80
CA LEU A 214 13.23 -11.94 -9.58
C LEU A 214 12.56 -13.30 -9.82
N ALA A 215 11.68 -13.41 -10.81
CA ALA A 215 11.04 -14.68 -11.18
C ALA A 215 12.07 -15.74 -11.63
N ARG A 216 13.20 -15.31 -12.20
CA ARG A 216 14.36 -16.17 -12.53
C ARG A 216 15.23 -16.50 -11.31
N GLY A 217 15.00 -15.92 -10.13
CA GLY A 217 15.89 -16.09 -8.98
C GLY A 217 17.36 -15.74 -9.31
N ASN A 218 17.59 -14.78 -10.21
CA ASN A 218 18.93 -14.41 -10.66
C ASN A 218 19.53 -13.33 -9.75
N VAL A 219 19.86 -13.73 -8.52
CA VAL A 219 20.36 -12.82 -7.48
C VAL A 219 21.62 -12.06 -7.93
N GLY A 220 22.55 -12.71 -8.64
CA GLY A 220 23.77 -12.05 -9.10
C GLY A 220 23.53 -10.92 -10.11
N TRP A 221 22.48 -11.02 -10.94
CA TRP A 221 22.08 -9.90 -11.80
C TRP A 221 21.50 -8.76 -10.96
N LEU A 222 20.65 -9.08 -9.97
CA LEU A 222 20.05 -8.09 -9.07
C LEU A 222 21.12 -7.33 -8.28
N GLU A 223 22.17 -8.00 -7.79
CA GLU A 223 23.31 -7.34 -7.12
C GLU A 223 23.99 -6.32 -8.05
N THR A 224 24.27 -6.73 -9.29
CA THR A 224 24.90 -5.87 -10.30
C THR A 224 24.01 -4.67 -10.66
N TRP A 225 22.70 -4.91 -10.80
CA TRP A 225 21.73 -3.86 -11.07
C TRP A 225 21.62 -2.90 -9.88
N ILE A 226 21.47 -3.38 -8.64
CA ILE A 226 21.43 -2.53 -7.43
C ILE A 226 22.65 -1.61 -7.38
N ALA A 227 23.85 -2.13 -7.66
CA ALA A 227 25.07 -1.35 -7.61
C ALA A 227 25.15 -0.22 -8.66
N SER A 228 24.35 -0.29 -9.73
CA SER A 228 24.42 0.63 -10.88
C SER A 228 23.11 1.39 -11.18
N ALA A 229 21.99 0.99 -10.56
CA ALA A 229 20.68 1.59 -10.77
C ALA A 229 20.63 3.03 -10.29
N GLN A 230 19.75 3.83 -10.90
CA GLN A 230 19.52 5.19 -10.41
C GLN A 230 18.71 5.15 -9.11
N ALA A 231 19.00 6.05 -8.17
CA ALA A 231 18.36 6.05 -6.87
C ALA A 231 16.82 6.08 -6.92
N PRO A 232 16.14 6.91 -7.75
CA PRO A 232 14.68 6.90 -7.80
C PRO A 232 14.10 5.54 -8.24
N GLU A 233 14.75 4.88 -9.20
CA GLU A 233 14.33 3.56 -9.68
C GLU A 233 14.52 2.50 -8.60
N LEU A 234 15.70 2.47 -7.97
CA LEU A 234 16.01 1.52 -6.91
C LEU A 234 15.11 1.71 -5.69
N ALA A 235 14.86 2.94 -5.26
CA ALA A 235 13.97 3.25 -4.15
C ALA A 235 12.54 2.75 -4.40
N ALA A 236 12.05 2.83 -5.64
CA ALA A 236 10.72 2.31 -6.01
C ALA A 236 10.66 0.77 -5.99
N GLN A 237 11.76 0.08 -6.26
CA GLN A 237 11.82 -1.38 -6.42
C GLN A 237 12.22 -2.14 -5.14
N LEU A 238 12.99 -1.52 -4.23
CA LEU A 238 13.48 -2.16 -3.00
C LEU A 238 12.36 -2.83 -2.16
N PRO A 239 11.20 -2.19 -1.91
CA PRO A 239 10.12 -2.83 -1.16
C PRO A 239 9.52 -4.05 -1.87
N GLY A 240 9.60 -4.11 -3.21
CA GLY A 240 9.19 -5.26 -4.01
C GLY A 240 10.15 -6.44 -3.85
N LEU A 241 11.45 -6.18 -4.05
CA LEU A 241 12.54 -7.15 -3.88
C LEU A 241 12.47 -7.84 -2.51
N ARG A 242 12.26 -7.05 -1.46
CA ARG A 242 12.15 -7.55 -0.08
C ARG A 242 11.00 -8.53 0.12
N ARG A 243 9.84 -8.29 -0.51
CA ARG A 243 8.64 -9.11 -0.30
C ARG A 243 8.68 -10.42 -1.07
N GLN A 244 9.38 -10.46 -2.20
CA GLN A 244 9.39 -11.60 -3.11
C GLN A 244 10.55 -12.58 -2.86
N LEU A 245 11.68 -12.09 -2.35
CA LEU A 245 12.86 -12.92 -2.12
C LEU A 245 12.80 -13.66 -0.79
N ALA A 246 13.45 -14.84 -0.74
CA ALA A 246 13.81 -15.46 0.52
C ALA A 246 14.64 -14.48 1.35
N ARG A 247 14.47 -14.53 2.68
CA ARG A 247 15.09 -13.57 3.61
C ARG A 247 16.60 -13.45 3.39
N GLU A 248 17.30 -14.56 3.23
CA GLU A 248 18.76 -14.58 3.05
C GLU A 248 19.18 -13.83 1.77
N ALA A 249 18.42 -13.97 0.68
CA ALA A 249 18.69 -13.26 -0.56
C ALA A 249 18.32 -11.77 -0.44
N ALA A 250 17.21 -11.44 0.23
CA ALA A 250 16.84 -10.04 0.48
C ALA A 250 17.91 -9.32 1.31
N ASP A 251 18.39 -9.94 2.41
CA ASP A 251 19.42 -9.39 3.28
C ASP A 251 20.74 -9.18 2.50
N ALA A 252 21.14 -10.14 1.67
CA ALA A 252 22.32 -10.01 0.80
C ALA A 252 22.19 -8.82 -0.16
N LEU A 253 21.03 -8.64 -0.80
CA LEU A 253 20.78 -7.50 -1.69
C LEU A 253 20.76 -6.16 -0.94
N MET A 254 20.23 -6.12 0.28
CA MET A 254 20.26 -4.89 1.08
C MET A 254 21.69 -4.53 1.48
N LEU A 255 22.56 -5.50 1.78
CA LEU A 255 23.98 -5.25 2.04
C LEU A 255 24.69 -4.67 0.81
N VAL A 256 24.31 -5.08 -0.39
CA VAL A 256 24.78 -4.45 -1.64
C VAL A 256 24.23 -3.03 -1.77
N ALA A 257 22.94 -2.81 -1.50
CA ALA A 257 22.31 -1.49 -1.54
C ALA A 257 22.89 -0.49 -0.52
N MET A 258 23.40 -0.97 0.62
CA MET A 258 24.14 -0.14 1.58
C MET A 258 25.44 0.44 1.01
N GLN A 259 26.04 -0.21 0.00
CA GLN A 259 27.26 0.24 -0.65
C GLN A 259 26.98 1.20 -1.82
N HIS A 260 25.71 1.51 -2.07
CA HIS A 260 25.31 2.37 -3.18
C HIS A 260 25.90 3.79 -3.05
N PRO A 261 26.33 4.43 -4.16
CA PRO A 261 26.90 5.78 -4.13
C PRO A 261 25.92 6.83 -3.61
N ASP A 262 24.62 6.68 -3.91
CA ASP A 262 23.57 7.52 -3.34
C ASP A 262 23.24 7.09 -1.90
N LYS A 263 23.48 8.00 -0.95
CA LYS A 263 23.31 7.74 0.49
C LYS A 263 21.85 7.63 0.92
N SER A 264 20.89 8.12 0.14
CA SER A 264 19.47 7.90 0.40
C SER A 264 19.09 6.42 0.25
N ILE A 265 19.68 5.72 -0.74
CA ILE A 265 19.50 4.28 -0.93
C ILE A 265 20.14 3.50 0.20
N ALA A 266 21.37 3.86 0.59
CA ALA A 266 22.02 3.19 1.70
C ALA A 266 21.23 3.37 3.02
N ALA A 267 20.63 4.54 3.24
CA ALA A 267 19.75 4.78 4.38
C ALA A 267 18.45 3.96 4.32
N LEU A 268 17.82 3.83 3.14
CA LEU A 268 16.66 2.96 2.92
C LEU A 268 17.00 1.49 3.20
N ALA A 269 18.09 0.98 2.63
CA ALA A 269 18.55 -0.38 2.85
C ALA A 269 18.89 -0.66 4.33
N MET A 270 19.49 0.31 5.01
CA MET A 270 19.76 0.23 6.45
C MET A 270 18.48 0.14 7.28
N SER A 271 17.44 0.91 6.92
CA SER A 271 16.13 0.84 7.57
C SER A 271 15.49 -0.54 7.38
N ASP A 272 15.51 -1.04 6.15
CA ASP A 272 14.94 -2.33 5.82
C ASP A 272 15.68 -3.48 6.52
N LEU A 273 17.01 -3.47 6.53
CA LEU A 273 17.81 -4.47 7.27
C LEU A 273 17.50 -4.46 8.77
N THR A 274 17.37 -3.28 9.37
CA THR A 274 17.07 -3.14 10.80
C THR A 274 15.74 -3.80 11.16
N ASP A 275 14.72 -3.61 10.32
CA ASP A 275 13.37 -4.17 10.52
C ASP A 275 13.34 -5.70 10.44
N HIS A 276 14.33 -6.29 9.78
CA HIS A 276 14.39 -7.72 9.49
C HIS A 276 15.59 -8.38 10.16
N LEU A 277 16.21 -7.75 11.15
CA LEU A 277 17.30 -8.40 11.88
C LEU A 277 16.80 -9.70 12.52
N PRO A 278 17.57 -10.80 12.42
CA PRO A 278 17.31 -11.99 13.21
C PRO A 278 17.22 -11.65 14.69
N LYS A 279 16.33 -12.32 15.42
CA LYS A 279 16.19 -12.15 16.89
C LYS A 279 17.46 -12.54 17.67
N SER A 280 18.45 -13.12 17.00
CA SER A 280 19.76 -13.45 17.58
C SER A 280 20.40 -12.21 18.21
N PRO A 281 20.65 -12.22 19.53
CA PRO A 281 21.31 -11.11 20.21
C PRO A 281 22.70 -10.81 19.66
N GLN A 282 23.41 -11.82 19.13
CA GLN A 282 24.72 -11.59 18.52
C GLN A 282 24.62 -10.74 17.25
N ILE A 283 23.69 -11.07 16.35
CA ILE A 283 23.53 -10.34 15.09
C ILE A 283 23.06 -8.91 15.35
N ARG A 284 22.14 -8.71 16.31
CA ARG A 284 21.70 -7.38 16.72
C ARG A 284 22.83 -6.54 17.32
N ARG A 285 23.69 -7.14 18.16
CA ARG A 285 24.89 -6.46 18.68
C ARG A 285 25.88 -6.07 17.58
N GLU A 286 26.16 -6.96 16.64
CA GLU A 286 27.07 -6.70 15.52
C GLU A 286 26.51 -5.59 14.61
N TRP A 287 25.22 -5.62 14.32
CA TRP A 287 24.55 -4.56 13.56
C TRP A 287 24.50 -3.22 14.31
N GLY A 288 24.18 -3.23 15.61
CA GLY A 288 24.23 -2.05 16.45
C GLY A 288 25.63 -1.41 16.47
N ALA A 289 26.68 -2.23 16.57
CA ALA A 289 28.06 -1.77 16.49
C ALA A 289 28.42 -1.16 15.13
N HIS A 290 27.85 -1.70 14.04
CA HIS A 290 27.96 -1.11 12.71
C HIS A 290 27.28 0.26 12.63
N LEU A 291 26.02 0.38 13.07
CA LEU A 291 25.27 1.64 13.09
C LEU A 291 25.94 2.72 13.95
N VAL A 292 26.44 2.36 15.13
CA VAL A 292 27.24 3.27 15.98
C VAL A 292 28.45 3.80 15.22
N GLY A 293 29.12 2.96 14.42
CA GLY A 293 30.24 3.36 13.58
C GLY A 293 29.88 4.36 12.49
N LEU A 294 28.60 4.48 12.12
CA LEU A 294 28.09 5.42 11.12
C LEU A 294 27.58 6.73 11.73
N LEU A 295 27.55 6.86 13.07
CA LEU A 295 27.01 8.06 13.73
C LEU A 295 27.77 9.34 13.43
N ASP A 296 29.06 9.26 13.08
CA ASP A 296 29.85 10.42 12.65
C ASP A 296 29.73 10.70 11.14
N ASP A 297 29.12 9.79 10.36
CA ASP A 297 28.92 9.99 8.93
C ASP A 297 27.94 11.17 8.71
N PRO A 298 28.31 12.19 7.91
CA PRO A 298 27.45 13.34 7.67
C PRO A 298 26.20 13.00 6.87
N ALA A 299 26.25 11.97 6.00
CA ALA A 299 25.14 11.57 5.15
C ALA A 299 24.28 10.46 5.78
N LEU A 300 24.90 9.50 6.48
CA LEU A 300 24.20 8.33 7.03
C LEU A 300 23.94 8.39 8.53
N GLY A 301 24.62 9.25 9.29
CA GLY A 301 24.53 9.21 10.75
C GLY A 301 23.15 9.57 11.31
N GLY A 302 22.34 10.34 10.58
CA GLY A 302 20.94 10.57 10.94
C GLY A 302 20.06 9.32 10.79
N ALA A 303 20.23 8.59 9.69
CA ALA A 303 19.54 7.31 9.46
C ALA A 303 19.99 6.25 10.48
N ALA A 304 21.30 6.16 10.74
CA ALA A 304 21.85 5.25 11.73
C ALA A 304 21.32 5.54 13.15
N ALA A 305 21.25 6.81 13.54
CA ALA A 305 20.65 7.21 14.81
C ALA A 305 19.18 6.78 14.91
N LEU A 306 18.39 7.02 13.85
CA LEU A 306 16.99 6.60 13.82
C LEU A 306 16.85 5.07 13.95
N GLN A 307 17.71 4.29 13.30
CA GLN A 307 17.66 2.83 13.42
C GLN A 307 18.08 2.34 14.80
N LEU A 308 19.10 2.95 15.42
CA LEU A 308 19.48 2.65 16.81
C LEU A 308 18.32 2.93 17.77
N ALA A 309 17.55 4.01 17.57
CA ALA A 309 16.37 4.34 18.38
C ALA A 309 15.26 3.27 18.31
N ARG A 310 15.23 2.48 17.24
CA ARG A 310 14.23 1.43 17.00
C ARG A 310 14.68 0.06 17.52
N MET A 311 15.96 -0.08 17.84
CA MET A 311 16.54 -1.30 18.40
C MET A 311 16.49 -1.25 19.93
N ASP A 312 16.44 -2.43 20.57
CA ASP A 312 16.56 -2.52 22.01
C ASP A 312 17.94 -2.00 22.46
N ASN A 313 17.94 -1.12 23.46
CA ASN A 313 19.14 -0.40 23.91
C ASN A 313 20.30 -1.30 24.38
N GLU A 314 20.00 -2.42 25.02
CA GLU A 314 21.01 -3.34 25.52
C GLU A 314 21.92 -3.88 24.40
N ASP A 315 21.40 -3.98 23.17
CA ASP A 315 22.11 -4.56 22.04
C ASP A 315 23.24 -3.64 21.52
N TRP A 316 23.12 -2.31 21.62
CA TRP A 316 24.09 -1.40 20.98
C TRP A 316 24.86 -0.50 21.95
N LEU A 317 24.38 -0.31 23.19
CA LEU A 317 25.05 0.53 24.19
C LEU A 317 26.47 0.05 24.54
N GLN A 318 26.69 -1.27 24.60
CA GLN A 318 28.04 -1.83 24.83
C GLN A 318 29.01 -1.47 23.69
N ALA A 319 28.51 -1.49 22.45
CA ALA A 319 29.32 -1.12 21.29
C ALA A 319 29.65 0.38 21.29
N ALA A 320 28.69 1.24 21.65
CA ALA A 320 28.89 2.68 21.81
C ALA A 320 29.94 3.01 22.87
N ALA A 321 29.93 2.31 24.02
CA ALA A 321 30.90 2.54 25.09
C ALA A 321 32.35 2.22 24.69
N SER A 322 32.54 1.30 23.75
CA SER A 322 33.87 0.84 23.31
C SER A 322 34.48 1.66 22.17
N ARG A 323 33.70 2.53 21.51
CA ARG A 323 34.10 3.19 20.25
C ARG A 323 34.27 4.70 20.46
N PRO A 324 35.42 5.29 20.11
CA PRO A 324 35.58 6.73 20.15
C PRO A 324 34.70 7.37 19.08
N LEU A 325 33.73 8.19 19.50
CA LEU A 325 32.86 8.97 18.62
C LEU A 325 33.32 10.43 18.55
N GLY A 326 33.18 11.02 17.37
CA GLY A 326 33.32 12.44 17.15
C GLY A 326 32.26 13.26 17.90
N GLU A 327 32.35 14.58 17.82
CA GLU A 327 31.37 15.48 18.44
C GLU A 327 29.96 15.27 17.88
N THR A 328 29.83 15.10 16.56
CA THR A 328 28.56 14.84 15.88
C THR A 328 27.92 13.54 16.34
N GLY A 329 28.67 12.44 16.38
CA GLY A 329 28.17 11.15 16.84
C GLY A 329 27.75 11.17 18.31
N ARG A 330 28.56 11.80 19.18
CA ARG A 330 28.19 11.99 20.61
C ARG A 330 26.90 12.78 20.75
N ARG A 331 26.75 13.89 20.02
CA ARG A 331 25.53 14.70 20.07
C ARG A 331 24.29 13.93 19.62
N ARG A 332 24.41 13.07 18.60
CA ARG A 332 23.31 12.21 18.15
C ARG A 332 22.93 11.18 19.22
N LEU A 333 23.89 10.57 19.91
CA LEU A 333 23.61 9.65 21.02
C LEU A 333 22.92 10.35 22.20
N GLU A 334 23.35 11.56 22.55
CA GLU A 334 22.69 12.36 23.59
C GLU A 334 21.22 12.61 23.25
N LEU A 335 20.93 13.00 22.00
CA LEU A 335 19.56 13.22 21.53
C LEU A 335 18.71 11.94 21.57
N LEU A 336 19.29 10.78 21.28
CA LEU A 336 18.58 9.50 21.39
C LEU A 336 18.21 9.20 22.84
N ALA A 337 19.15 9.38 23.78
CA ALA A 337 18.89 9.19 25.20
C ALA A 337 17.84 10.17 25.75
N GLU A 338 17.85 11.43 25.28
CA GLU A 338 16.84 12.44 25.62
C GLU A 338 15.44 12.04 25.11
N LEU A 339 15.34 11.54 23.87
CA LEU A 339 14.08 11.11 23.26
C LEU A 339 13.48 9.91 23.99
N GLU A 340 14.30 8.95 24.37
CA GLU A 340 13.86 7.77 25.10
C GLU A 340 13.37 8.13 26.51
N SER A 341 14.15 8.94 27.24
CA SER A 341 13.74 9.47 28.55
C SER A 341 12.39 10.21 28.47
N ALA A 342 12.17 10.99 27.40
CA ALA A 342 10.89 11.66 27.17
C ALA A 342 9.74 10.67 26.90
N LEU A 343 9.97 9.63 26.09
CA LEU A 343 8.99 8.59 25.80
C LEU A 343 8.62 7.77 27.05
N GLU A 344 9.58 7.48 27.92
CA GLU A 344 9.34 6.81 29.20
C GLU A 344 8.53 7.69 30.16
N SER A 345 8.87 8.98 30.26
CA SER A 345 8.16 9.93 31.13
C SER A 345 6.73 10.26 30.68
N GLY A 346 6.42 10.08 29.40
CA GLY A 346 5.11 10.37 28.80
C GLY A 346 4.16 9.18 28.71
N ARG A 347 4.60 7.96 29.06
CA ARG A 347 3.69 6.81 29.12
C ARG A 347 2.83 6.94 30.39
N PRO A 348 1.49 6.97 30.29
CA PRO A 348 0.64 6.92 31.47
C PRO A 348 0.97 5.65 32.26
N ASP A 349 1.01 5.77 33.58
CA ASP A 349 1.25 4.62 34.45
C ASP A 349 0.20 3.55 34.10
N PRO A 350 0.58 2.29 33.82
CA PRO A 350 -0.40 1.24 33.56
C PRO A 350 -1.40 1.06 34.70
N GLU A 351 -1.09 1.54 35.91
CA GLU A 351 -2.03 1.59 37.05
C GLU A 351 -3.11 2.70 36.94
N ASP A 352 -2.89 3.73 36.11
CA ASP A 352 -3.83 4.83 35.85
C ASP A 352 -4.75 4.57 34.64
N ALA A 353 -4.65 3.39 34.00
CA ALA A 353 -5.55 2.97 32.93
C ALA A 353 -6.86 2.38 33.54
N PRO A 354 -8.05 2.91 33.22
CA PRO A 354 -9.32 2.54 33.85
C PRO A 354 -9.80 1.11 33.56
#